data_AF-A0A3M1VVA0-F1
#
_entry.id   AF-A0A3M1VVA0-F1
#
_cell.length_a   1.000
_cell.length_b   1.000
_cell.length_c   1.000
_cell.angle_alpha   90.00
_cell.angle_beta   90.00
_cell.angle_gamma   90.00
#
_symmetry.space_group_name_H-M   'P 1'
#
loop_
_entity.id
_entity.type
_entity.pdbx_description
1 polymer ?
#
loop_
_entity_poly.entity_id
_entity_poly.type
_entity_poly.pdbx_seq_one_letter_code
_entity_poly.pdbx_strand_id
1 'polypeptide(L)'
;MRTFFKLTRNIILGLLLAVLSFGCGSASNNQGVSFTFLGFFTEFGDCGELPSSVVGISAPISSSSGISEVTTGNSESLGTESSISAIVGLQNNMETQFIRTQRMFLSYYIEGASTQPPDTAVALSTIVNPAATTSDSADTGGASASASAGSSLPGTFSNFCNRSFAQVPVVPAEIRTWLNLNRNSLPELPFTMVVTAYVTGLTSAGDRLDSNPVELFIHVTVDNDIAPTSSSADNNTTTN
;
A
#
# COMPACT_ATOMS: atom_id res chain seq x y z
N MET A 1 -32.64 63.27 -0.66
CA MET A 1 -31.34 63.03 0.00
C MET A 1 -31.35 62.05 1.18
N ARG A 2 -32.48 61.47 1.62
CA ARG A 2 -32.51 60.49 2.74
C ARG A 2 -32.52 59.01 2.33
N THR A 3 -32.68 58.71 1.05
CA THR A 3 -32.73 57.34 0.51
C THR A 3 -31.36 56.78 0.11
N PHE A 4 -30.41 57.63 -0.26
CA PHE A 4 -29.05 57.20 -0.65
C PHE A 4 -28.22 56.64 0.53
N PHE A 5 -28.49 57.09 1.76
CA PHE A 5 -27.75 56.63 2.95
C PHE A 5 -28.16 55.23 3.45
N LYS A 6 -29.33 54.73 3.07
CA LYS A 6 -29.78 53.38 3.44
C LYS A 6 -29.22 52.29 2.53
N LEU A 7 -28.92 52.63 1.27
CA LEU A 7 -28.40 51.67 0.30
C LEU A 7 -26.94 51.31 0.57
N THR A 8 -26.12 52.28 0.97
CA THR A 8 -24.68 52.07 1.26
C THR A 8 -24.44 51.22 2.50
N ARG A 9 -25.29 51.32 3.53
CA ARG A 9 -25.13 50.53 4.76
C ARG A 9 -25.38 49.03 4.56
N ASN A 10 -26.32 48.67 3.68
CA ASN A 10 -26.62 47.25 3.41
C ASN A 10 -25.58 46.59 2.51
N ILE A 11 -24.93 47.37 1.62
CA ILE A 11 -23.84 46.87 0.76
C ILE A 11 -22.58 46.59 1.58
N ILE A 12 -22.23 47.47 2.53
CA ILE A 12 -21.04 47.29 3.38
C ILE A 12 -21.20 46.08 4.32
N LEU A 13 -22.40 45.85 4.87
CA LEU A 13 -22.66 44.69 5.73
C LEU A 13 -22.66 43.36 4.95
N GLY A 14 -23.11 43.37 3.68
CA GLY A 14 -23.05 42.20 2.80
C GLY A 14 -21.63 41.84 2.37
N LEU A 15 -20.77 42.84 2.13
CA LEU A 15 -19.37 42.63 1.77
C LEU A 15 -18.54 42.07 2.93
N LEU A 16 -18.82 42.48 4.18
CA LEU A 16 -18.12 41.98 5.36
C LEU A 16 -18.44 40.52 5.68
N LEU A 17 -19.65 40.05 5.33
CA LEU A 17 -20.06 38.65 5.55
C LEU A 17 -19.49 37.67 4.51
N ALA A 18 -19.22 38.13 3.29
CA ALA A 18 -18.64 37.31 2.22
C ALA A 18 -17.14 37.00 2.41
N VAL A 19 -16.42 37.83 3.18
CA VAL A 19 -14.99 37.63 3.48
C VAL A 19 -14.78 36.52 4.54
N LEU A 20 -15.78 36.23 5.37
CA LEU A 20 -15.71 35.16 6.39
C LEU A 20 -16.02 33.76 5.84
N SER A 21 -16.51 33.64 4.60
CA SER A 21 -16.83 32.35 3.96
C SER A 21 -15.69 31.74 3.13
N PHE A 22 -14.52 32.38 3.04
CA PHE A 22 -13.33 31.83 2.38
C PHE A 22 -12.37 31.12 3.34
N GLY A 23 -12.93 30.39 4.32
CA GLY A 23 -12.20 29.36 5.07
C GLY A 23 -11.95 28.14 4.19
N CYS A 24 -11.20 28.30 3.10
CA CYS A 24 -10.70 27.19 2.31
C CYS A 24 -9.56 26.57 3.12
N GLY A 25 -9.90 25.61 3.96
CA GLY A 25 -8.95 24.74 4.66
C GLY A 25 -8.23 23.87 3.64
N SER A 26 -7.28 24.49 2.93
CA SER A 26 -6.35 23.76 2.07
C SER A 26 -5.37 23.06 3.01
N ALA A 27 -5.65 21.80 3.32
CA ALA A 27 -4.70 20.90 3.96
C ALA A 27 -3.58 20.57 2.94
N SER A 28 -2.80 21.58 2.55
CA SER A 28 -1.63 21.39 1.69
C SER A 28 -0.43 21.07 2.58
N ASN A 29 0.06 19.85 2.44
CA ASN A 29 1.21 19.24 3.08
C ASN A 29 2.51 20.03 2.77
N ASN A 30 2.82 21.08 3.55
CA ASN A 30 3.90 22.03 3.26
C ASN A 30 5.16 21.90 4.17
N GLN A 31 5.31 20.79 4.90
CA GLN A 31 6.36 20.62 5.92
C GLN A 31 7.06 19.25 5.91
N GLY A 32 7.01 18.51 4.80
CA GLY A 32 7.57 17.16 4.73
C GLY A 32 6.51 16.08 4.91
N VAL A 33 6.74 14.94 4.28
CA VAL A 33 5.73 13.88 4.09
C VAL A 33 5.25 13.36 5.46
N SER A 34 4.08 13.78 5.94
CA SER A 34 3.52 13.33 7.22
C SER A 34 3.17 11.84 7.26
N PHE A 35 2.88 11.26 6.09
CA PHE A 35 2.55 9.86 5.90
C PHE A 35 3.30 9.30 4.71
N THR A 36 4.24 8.39 4.95
CA THR A 36 5.15 7.86 3.92
C THR A 36 4.83 6.41 3.60
N PHE A 37 4.76 6.10 2.33
CA PHE A 37 4.83 4.74 1.82
C PHE A 37 6.29 4.41 1.56
N LEU A 38 6.87 3.55 2.41
CA LEU A 38 8.29 3.17 2.36
C LEU A 38 8.59 2.29 1.15
N GLY A 39 7.61 1.48 0.74
CA GLY A 39 7.66 0.63 -0.44
C GLY A 39 7.27 -0.81 -0.14
N PHE A 40 7.72 -1.70 -1.01
CA PHE A 40 7.41 -3.12 -0.95
C PHE A 40 8.58 -3.89 -0.35
N PHE A 41 8.28 -4.96 0.39
CA PHE A 41 9.23 -5.76 1.14
C PHE A 41 8.99 -7.24 0.94
N THR A 42 10.03 -8.04 1.13
CA THR A 42 9.93 -9.51 1.06
C THR A 42 9.42 -10.12 2.36
N GLU A 43 9.68 -9.47 3.49
CA GLU A 43 9.38 -9.96 4.84
C GLU A 43 8.75 -8.86 5.71
N PHE A 44 8.10 -9.26 6.80
CA PHE A 44 7.56 -8.30 7.77
C PHE A 44 8.72 -7.69 8.55
N GLY A 45 8.76 -6.37 8.60
CA GLY A 45 9.73 -5.65 9.41
C GLY A 45 9.24 -5.43 10.83
N ASP A 46 10.20 -5.15 11.70
CA ASP A 46 9.96 -4.72 13.07
C ASP A 46 10.14 -3.20 13.22
N CYS A 47 10.12 -2.74 14.46
CA CYS A 47 10.36 -1.35 14.85
C CYS A 47 11.80 -0.87 14.67
N GLY A 48 12.72 -1.77 14.30
CA GLY A 48 14.15 -1.53 14.20
C GLY A 48 14.62 -1.25 12.77
N GLU A 49 15.49 -2.10 12.22
CA GLU A 49 15.97 -1.92 10.85
C GLU A 49 14.86 -2.18 9.82
N LEU A 50 14.96 -1.53 8.66
CA LEU A 50 14.04 -1.81 7.56
C LEU A 50 14.36 -3.19 6.98
N PRO A 51 13.34 -4.04 6.73
CA PRO A 51 13.54 -5.32 6.07
C PRO A 51 13.99 -5.13 4.62
N SER A 52 14.39 -6.23 3.97
CA SER A 52 14.81 -6.19 2.57
C SER A 52 13.69 -5.71 1.65
N SER A 53 13.96 -4.64 0.90
CA SER A 53 12.99 -4.10 -0.05
C SER A 53 12.94 -4.94 -1.33
N VAL A 54 11.77 -4.97 -1.97
CA VAL A 54 11.57 -5.57 -3.28
C VAL A 54 11.15 -4.50 -4.27
N VAL A 55 11.84 -4.45 -5.42
CA VAL A 55 11.54 -3.53 -6.51
C VAL A 55 10.84 -4.27 -7.65
N GLY A 56 10.98 -5.60 -7.75
CA GLY A 56 10.25 -6.38 -8.73
C GLY A 56 9.94 -7.82 -8.34
N ILE A 57 8.86 -8.33 -8.92
CA ILE A 57 8.34 -9.70 -8.71
C ILE A 57 8.17 -10.35 -10.08
N SER A 58 8.61 -11.59 -10.23
CA SER A 58 8.33 -12.37 -11.43
C SER A 58 7.17 -13.32 -11.19
N ALA A 59 6.20 -13.34 -12.10
CA ALA A 59 5.04 -14.22 -12.01
C ALA A 59 4.57 -14.68 -13.40
N PRO A 60 4.17 -15.95 -13.56
CA PRO A 60 3.60 -16.43 -14.80
C PRO A 60 2.19 -15.86 -15.03
N ILE A 61 1.84 -15.65 -16.30
CA ILE A 61 0.54 -15.06 -16.68
C ILE A 61 -0.66 -15.98 -16.34
N SER A 62 -0.49 -17.32 -16.35
CA SER A 62 -1.61 -18.28 -16.29
C SER A 62 -1.70 -19.11 -15.01
N SER A 63 -0.89 -18.87 -13.97
CA SER A 63 -0.88 -19.75 -12.78
C SER A 63 -2.24 -19.84 -12.09
N SER A 64 -3.02 -20.84 -12.52
CA SER A 64 -4.15 -21.47 -11.83
C SER A 64 -3.66 -22.51 -10.83
N SER A 65 -2.36 -22.80 -10.84
CA SER A 65 -1.66 -23.59 -9.84
C SER A 65 -0.86 -22.64 -8.97
N GLY A 66 -1.16 -22.61 -7.67
CA GLY A 66 -0.55 -21.72 -6.70
C GLY A 66 0.98 -21.73 -6.71
N ILE A 67 1.54 -20.76 -5.99
CA ILE A 67 2.96 -20.53 -5.74
C ILE A 67 3.66 -19.62 -6.79
N SER A 68 3.32 -18.34 -6.75
CA SER A 68 4.37 -17.30 -6.65
C SER A 68 4.21 -16.68 -5.26
N GLU A 69 4.49 -17.50 -4.25
CA GLU A 69 4.75 -17.02 -2.90
C GLU A 69 6.09 -16.28 -2.99
N VAL A 70 6.15 -15.03 -2.52
CA VAL A 70 7.43 -14.48 -2.09
C VAL A 70 7.87 -15.41 -0.97
N THR A 71 8.84 -16.29 -1.24
CA THR A 71 9.34 -17.34 -0.35
C THR A 71 9.82 -16.72 0.97
N THR A 72 8.88 -16.47 1.88
CA THR A 72 9.11 -16.24 3.29
C THR A 72 8.54 -17.47 3.96
N GLY A 73 9.42 -18.40 4.28
CA GLY A 73 9.05 -19.72 4.77
C GLY A 73 8.46 -19.66 6.17
N ASN A 74 7.20 -19.23 6.30
CA ASN A 74 6.28 -19.48 7.43
C ASN A 74 4.89 -18.79 7.28
N SER A 75 4.37 -18.54 6.07
CA SER A 75 3.00 -18.01 5.93
C SER A 75 2.02 -19.15 5.61
N GLU A 76 1.08 -19.43 6.52
CA GLU A 76 -0.09 -20.25 6.20
C GLU A 76 -0.84 -19.58 5.04
N SER A 77 -0.82 -20.25 3.88
CA SER A 77 -1.49 -19.81 2.66
C SER A 77 -2.99 -19.70 2.90
N LEU A 78 -3.46 -18.48 3.15
CA LEU A 78 -4.88 -18.14 3.20
C LEU A 78 -5.42 -18.07 1.76
N GLY A 79 -5.58 -19.23 1.12
CA GLY A 79 -6.58 -19.57 0.09
C GLY A 79 -6.90 -18.55 -1.03
N THR A 80 -5.96 -17.71 -1.47
CA THR A 80 -6.20 -16.75 -2.57
C THR A 80 -5.30 -17.10 -3.75
N GLU A 81 -5.51 -18.28 -4.34
CA GLU A 81 -4.63 -18.90 -5.35
C GLU A 81 -4.47 -18.13 -6.67
N SER A 82 -5.01 -16.91 -6.78
CA SER A 82 -4.98 -16.11 -8.00
C SER A 82 -4.52 -14.65 -7.81
N SER A 83 -3.88 -14.26 -6.70
CA SER A 83 -3.32 -12.90 -6.57
C SER A 83 -1.80 -12.90 -6.35
N ILE A 84 -1.11 -11.88 -6.89
CA ILE A 84 0.27 -11.59 -6.53
C ILE A 84 0.22 -10.65 -5.33
N SER A 85 0.81 -11.07 -4.22
CA SER A 85 0.83 -10.31 -2.97
C SER A 85 2.24 -9.80 -2.66
N ALA A 86 2.32 -8.66 -1.97
CA ALA A 86 3.55 -8.11 -1.46
C ALA A 86 3.33 -7.56 -0.04
N ILE A 87 4.40 -7.42 0.73
CA ILE A 87 4.36 -6.74 2.02
C ILE A 87 4.62 -5.25 1.77
N VAL A 88 3.73 -4.39 2.24
CA VAL A 88 3.87 -2.93 2.17
C VAL A 88 4.34 -2.38 3.50
N GLY A 89 5.32 -1.49 3.48
CA GLY A 89 5.79 -0.77 4.66
C GLY A 89 5.30 0.67 4.66
N LEU A 90 4.69 1.09 5.76
CA LEU A 90 4.14 2.42 5.95
C LEU A 90 4.79 3.09 7.15
N GLN A 91 5.00 4.39 7.06
CA GLN A 91 5.57 5.19 8.14
C GLN A 91 4.77 6.45 8.39
N ASN A 92 4.54 6.74 9.66
CA ASN A 92 3.94 7.99 10.11
C ASN A 92 5.05 8.88 10.68
N ASN A 93 5.17 10.08 10.12
CA ASN A 93 6.17 11.06 10.50
C ASN A 93 5.58 12.16 11.40
N MET A 94 4.29 12.08 11.74
CA MET A 94 3.66 13.03 12.68
C MET A 94 3.98 12.65 14.12
N GLU A 95 4.38 13.63 14.94
CA GLU A 95 4.80 13.37 16.31
C GLU A 95 3.67 12.96 17.26
N THR A 96 2.44 13.44 17.07
CA THR A 96 1.38 13.34 18.09
C THR A 96 0.13 12.59 17.65
N GLN A 97 0.01 12.26 16.36
CA GLN A 97 -1.21 11.66 15.80
C GLN A 97 -0.89 10.31 15.21
N PHE A 98 -1.71 9.30 15.50
CA PHE A 98 -1.65 8.04 14.76
C PHE A 98 -2.42 8.16 13.45
N ILE A 99 -2.13 7.26 12.52
CA ILE A 99 -2.85 7.11 11.26
C ILE A 99 -3.50 5.75 11.23
N ARG A 100 -4.81 5.70 10.98
CA ARG A 100 -5.51 4.47 10.61
C ARG A 100 -5.63 4.41 9.10
N THR A 101 -4.96 3.46 8.48
CA THR A 101 -5.04 3.26 7.04
C THR A 101 -6.39 2.66 6.67
N GLN A 102 -6.85 2.95 5.44
CA GLN A 102 -8.15 2.49 4.94
C GLN A 102 -8.00 1.61 3.71
N ARG A 103 -7.30 2.13 2.70
CA ARG A 103 -7.19 1.52 1.38
C ARG A 103 -5.86 1.87 0.74
N MET A 104 -5.37 0.93 -0.05
CA MET A 104 -4.31 1.15 -1.02
C MET A 104 -4.92 1.22 -2.41
N PHE A 105 -4.54 2.21 -3.19
CA PHE A 105 -4.93 2.38 -4.58
C PHE A 105 -3.80 1.91 -5.47
N LEU A 106 -4.15 1.21 -6.54
CA LEU A 106 -3.23 0.52 -7.44
C LEU A 106 -3.56 0.94 -8.88
N SER A 107 -2.56 1.45 -9.59
CA SER A 107 -2.64 1.73 -11.01
C SER A 107 -1.63 0.87 -11.76
N TYR A 108 -2.00 0.45 -12.97
CA TYR A 108 -1.25 -0.51 -13.76
C TYR A 108 -0.86 0.09 -15.10
N TYR A 109 0.39 -0.14 -15.50
CA TYR A 109 0.89 0.28 -16.79
C TYR A 109 1.74 -0.82 -17.43
N ILE A 110 1.43 -1.17 -18.67
CA ILE A 110 2.16 -2.13 -19.49
C ILE A 110 2.61 -1.41 -20.76
N GLU A 111 3.92 -1.27 -20.93
CA GLU A 111 4.49 -0.65 -22.11
C GLU A 111 4.16 -1.47 -23.37
N GLY A 112 3.70 -0.81 -24.43
CA GLY A 112 3.35 -1.46 -25.69
C GLY A 112 1.98 -2.15 -25.71
N ALA A 113 1.25 -2.21 -24.59
CA ALA A 113 -0.12 -2.71 -24.59
C ALA A 113 -1.06 -1.70 -25.27
N SER A 114 -1.96 -2.20 -26.13
CA SER A 114 -2.97 -1.35 -26.81
C SER A 114 -4.14 -0.99 -25.90
N THR A 115 -4.38 -1.77 -24.84
CA THR A 115 -5.33 -1.47 -23.76
C THR A 115 -4.61 -1.68 -22.42
N GLN A 116 -4.86 -0.81 -21.44
CA GLN A 116 -4.25 -0.89 -20.11
C GLN A 116 -5.18 -1.61 -19.12
N PRO A 117 -4.64 -2.33 -18.12
CA PRO A 117 -5.46 -2.88 -17.06
C PRO A 117 -6.18 -1.76 -16.28
N PRO A 118 -7.40 -2.01 -15.75
CA PRO A 118 -8.10 -1.01 -14.95
C PRO A 118 -7.43 -0.81 -13.59
N ASP A 119 -7.52 0.41 -13.06
CA ASP A 119 -7.10 0.71 -11.68
C ASP A 119 -7.95 -0.07 -10.66
N THR A 120 -7.35 -0.40 -9.51
CA THR A 120 -8.05 -1.08 -8.41
C THR A 120 -7.75 -0.44 -7.06
N ALA A 121 -8.52 -0.85 -6.05
CA ALA A 121 -8.26 -0.48 -4.67
C ALA A 121 -8.45 -1.70 -3.77
N VAL A 122 -7.51 -1.90 -2.85
CA VAL A 122 -7.53 -3.00 -1.89
C VAL A 122 -7.68 -2.46 -0.47
N ALA A 123 -8.43 -3.19 0.35
CA ALA A 123 -8.59 -2.82 1.76
C ALA A 123 -7.25 -2.99 2.48
N LEU A 124 -6.86 -1.97 3.24
CA LEU A 124 -5.66 -2.00 4.07
C LEU A 124 -6.01 -1.30 5.37
N SER A 125 -6.16 -2.08 6.44
CA SER A 125 -6.53 -1.57 7.76
C SER A 125 -5.41 -1.87 8.74
N THR A 126 -4.43 -0.98 8.80
CA THR A 126 -3.39 -0.97 9.82
C THR A 126 -3.39 0.36 10.57
N ILE A 127 -2.79 0.37 11.76
CA ILE A 127 -2.57 1.56 12.57
C ILE A 127 -1.07 1.84 12.56
N VAL A 128 -0.71 3.08 12.23
CA VAL A 128 0.68 3.55 12.22
C VAL A 128 0.81 4.62 13.30
N ASN A 129 1.64 4.34 14.31
CA ASN A 129 1.73 5.19 15.49
C ASN A 129 2.46 6.51 15.23
N PRO A 130 2.32 7.51 16.12
CA PRO A 130 3.07 8.76 15.97
C PRO A 130 4.59 8.56 16.01
N ALA A 131 5.34 9.42 15.34
CA ALA A 131 6.81 9.42 15.36
C ALA A 131 7.39 9.65 16.76
N ALA A 132 6.77 10.46 17.63
CA ALA A 132 7.35 10.74 18.95
C ALA A 132 7.33 9.51 19.89
N THR A 133 6.58 8.46 19.56
CA THR A 133 6.61 7.20 20.31
C THR A 133 7.86 6.37 20.00
N THR A 134 8.76 6.83 19.12
CA THR A 134 10.06 6.17 18.85
C THR A 134 11.22 6.70 19.69
N SER A 135 10.95 7.43 20.78
CA SER A 135 12.03 7.82 21.70
C SER A 135 12.54 6.59 22.47
N ASP A 136 13.77 6.18 22.13
CA ASP A 136 14.73 5.40 22.94
C ASP A 136 14.31 4.01 23.43
N SER A 137 14.05 3.09 22.49
CA SER A 137 14.22 1.65 22.78
C SER A 137 14.77 0.90 21.57
N ALA A 138 15.84 1.43 20.98
CA ALA A 138 16.87 0.55 20.44
C ALA A 138 17.70 0.05 21.62
N ASP A 139 17.75 -1.27 21.80
CA ASP A 139 18.82 -1.99 22.49
C ASP A 139 18.70 -2.35 23.99
N THR A 140 17.50 -2.58 24.52
CA THR A 140 17.38 -3.55 25.64
C THR A 140 16.02 -4.23 25.57
N GLY A 141 16.03 -5.56 25.47
CA GLY A 141 14.81 -6.37 25.44
C GLY A 141 13.86 -6.00 26.58
N GLY A 142 12.66 -5.54 26.21
CA GLY A 142 11.55 -5.32 27.14
C GLY A 142 11.46 -3.92 27.74
N ALA A 143 11.10 -2.92 26.95
CA ALA A 143 10.41 -1.73 27.48
C ALA A 143 9.59 -1.03 26.40
N SER A 144 8.27 -1.22 26.49
CA SER A 144 7.22 -0.41 25.87
C SER A 144 7.50 1.08 25.99
N ALA A 145 7.43 1.83 24.88
CA ALA A 145 7.48 3.29 24.88
C ALA A 145 6.29 3.83 25.68
N SER A 146 6.48 4.10 26.97
CA SER A 146 5.48 4.76 27.81
C SER A 146 5.01 6.00 27.07
N ALA A 147 3.71 6.06 26.77
CA ALA A 147 3.05 7.26 26.29
C ALA A 147 3.62 8.46 27.07
N SER A 148 4.35 9.33 26.38
CA SER A 148 4.91 10.55 27.00
C SER A 148 3.79 11.25 27.76
N ALA A 149 4.10 11.85 28.91
CA ALA A 149 3.14 12.32 29.93
C ALA A 149 2.16 13.45 29.48
N GLY A 150 1.92 13.61 28.18
CA GLY A 150 0.88 14.43 27.58
C GLY A 150 0.19 13.79 26.36
N SER A 151 0.40 12.49 26.08
CA SER A 151 -0.32 11.81 25.00
C SER A 151 -1.73 11.45 25.44
N SER A 152 -2.73 11.85 24.66
CA SER A 152 -4.14 11.49 24.86
C SER A 152 -4.48 10.07 24.37
N LEU A 153 -3.49 9.33 23.86
CA LEU A 153 -3.67 7.99 23.34
C LEU A 153 -3.82 6.97 24.48
N PRO A 154 -4.71 5.98 24.37
CA PRO A 154 -4.82 4.90 25.34
C PRO A 154 -3.49 4.14 25.50
N GLY A 155 -3.19 3.68 26.73
CA GLY A 155 -1.92 3.03 27.04
C GLY A 155 -1.60 1.78 26.21
N THR A 156 -2.57 1.15 25.55
CA THR A 156 -2.33 0.03 24.62
C THR A 156 -1.56 0.44 23.36
N PHE A 157 -1.52 1.74 23.04
CA PHE A 157 -0.78 2.26 21.90
C PHE A 157 0.72 2.40 22.17
N SER A 158 1.21 2.12 23.37
CA SER A 158 2.64 2.18 23.71
C SER A 158 3.51 1.11 23.04
N ASN A 159 2.88 0.08 22.48
CA ASN A 159 3.56 -1.09 21.90
C ASN A 159 3.62 -1.09 20.37
N PHE A 160 3.04 -0.09 19.69
CA PHE A 160 3.12 0.00 18.23
C PHE A 160 4.16 1.01 17.79
N CYS A 161 4.71 0.76 16.62
CA CYS A 161 5.78 1.57 16.09
C CYS A 161 5.23 2.56 15.07
N ASN A 162 5.99 3.62 14.83
CA ASN A 162 5.66 4.58 13.79
C ASN A 162 5.78 3.98 12.38
N ARG A 163 6.12 2.70 12.28
CA ARG A 163 6.10 1.89 11.08
C ARG A 163 5.14 0.72 11.24
N SER A 164 4.47 0.39 10.15
CA SER A 164 3.63 -0.80 10.06
C SER A 164 3.87 -1.51 8.75
N PHE A 165 3.87 -2.84 8.82
CA PHE A 165 3.94 -3.71 7.65
C PHE A 165 2.63 -4.49 7.51
N ALA A 166 2.17 -4.68 6.27
CA ALA A 166 0.97 -5.44 5.98
C ALA A 166 1.10 -6.16 4.64
N GLN A 167 0.61 -7.40 4.54
CA GLN A 167 0.54 -8.10 3.26
C GLN A 167 -0.72 -7.68 2.51
N VAL A 168 -0.57 -7.36 1.23
CA VAL A 168 -1.66 -6.90 0.36
C VAL A 168 -1.55 -7.52 -1.04
N PRO A 169 -2.67 -7.83 -1.71
CA PRO A 169 -2.65 -8.25 -3.10
C PRO A 169 -2.34 -7.05 -3.99
N VAL A 170 -1.14 -7.01 -4.58
CA VAL A 170 -0.70 -5.95 -5.51
C VAL A 170 -1.21 -6.18 -6.93
N VAL A 171 -1.40 -7.45 -7.31
CA VAL A 171 -2.13 -7.83 -8.52
C VAL A 171 -3.29 -8.74 -8.10
N PRO A 172 -4.48 -8.16 -7.86
CA PRO A 172 -5.68 -8.91 -7.54
C PRO A 172 -6.09 -9.90 -8.63
N ALA A 173 -6.96 -10.85 -8.28
CA ALA A 173 -7.43 -11.89 -9.20
C ALA A 173 -8.17 -11.31 -10.42
N GLU A 174 -8.86 -10.18 -10.26
CA GLU A 174 -9.57 -9.51 -11.33
C GLU A 174 -8.60 -8.96 -12.39
N ILE A 175 -7.44 -8.43 -11.97
CA ILE A 175 -6.40 -7.95 -12.89
C ILE A 175 -5.75 -9.12 -13.60
N ARG A 176 -5.51 -10.24 -12.92
CA ARG A 176 -5.00 -11.45 -13.57
C ARG A 176 -6.00 -12.02 -14.58
N THR A 177 -7.29 -12.00 -14.26
CA THR A 177 -8.36 -12.39 -15.18
C THR A 177 -8.36 -11.47 -16.39
N TRP A 178 -8.24 -10.16 -16.17
CA TRP A 178 -8.17 -9.16 -17.23
C TRP A 178 -6.96 -9.38 -18.15
N LEU A 179 -5.77 -9.63 -17.60
CA LEU A 179 -4.57 -9.92 -18.39
C LEU A 179 -4.75 -11.14 -19.28
N ASN A 180 -5.40 -12.19 -18.76
CA ASN A 180 -5.69 -13.41 -19.51
C ASN A 180 -6.72 -13.21 -20.62
N LEU A 181 -7.78 -12.43 -20.37
CA LEU A 181 -8.81 -12.15 -21.37
C LEU A 181 -8.33 -11.22 -22.49
N ASN A 182 -7.34 -10.38 -22.21
CA ASN A 182 -6.86 -9.34 -23.14
C ASN A 182 -5.49 -9.66 -23.73
N ARG A 183 -5.04 -10.93 -23.75
CA ARG A 183 -3.69 -11.33 -24.24
C ARG A 183 -3.34 -10.81 -25.62
N ASN A 184 -4.32 -10.74 -26.53
CA ASN A 184 -4.13 -10.21 -27.88
C ASN A 184 -3.83 -8.71 -27.93
N SER A 185 -4.10 -7.98 -26.85
CA SER A 185 -3.84 -6.54 -26.71
C SER A 185 -2.54 -6.23 -25.96
N LEU A 186 -1.89 -7.26 -25.40
CA LEU A 186 -0.66 -7.17 -24.62
C LEU A 186 0.57 -7.41 -25.52
N PRO A 187 1.76 -6.95 -25.11
CA PRO A 187 3.02 -7.33 -25.76
C PRO A 187 3.25 -8.84 -25.70
N GLU A 188 4.13 -9.33 -26.58
CA GLU A 188 4.62 -10.70 -26.47
C GLU A 188 5.31 -10.92 -25.12
N LEU A 189 5.11 -12.10 -24.54
CA LEU A 189 5.77 -12.47 -23.29
C LEU A 189 7.27 -12.74 -23.55
N PRO A 190 8.17 -12.41 -22.60
CA PRO A 190 7.89 -11.75 -21.32
C PRO A 190 7.71 -10.22 -21.46
N PHE A 191 6.87 -9.63 -20.61
CA PHE A 191 6.73 -8.17 -20.51
C PHE A 191 6.73 -7.71 -19.05
N THR A 192 6.95 -6.42 -18.84
CA THR A 192 6.92 -5.80 -17.51
C THR A 192 5.66 -4.97 -17.34
N MET A 193 4.96 -5.18 -16.23
CA MET A 193 3.85 -4.36 -15.77
C MET A 193 4.32 -3.52 -14.58
N VAL A 194 4.23 -2.20 -14.70
CA VAL A 194 4.51 -1.25 -13.62
C VAL A 194 3.23 -1.09 -12.79
N VAL A 195 3.34 -1.32 -11.49
CA VAL A 195 2.26 -1.10 -10.52
C VAL A 195 2.62 0.11 -9.69
N THR A 196 1.87 1.21 -9.85
CA THR A 196 2.01 2.41 -9.03
C THR A 196 0.98 2.38 -7.91
N ALA A 197 1.44 2.51 -6.67
CA ALA A 197 0.60 2.36 -5.49
C ALA A 197 0.74 3.56 -4.55
N TYR A 198 -0.37 3.96 -3.93
CA TYR A 198 -0.37 4.88 -2.79
C TYR A 198 -1.42 4.45 -1.77
N VAL A 199 -1.21 4.83 -0.50
CA VAL A 199 -2.09 4.46 0.60
C VAL A 199 -2.78 5.70 1.14
N THR A 200 -4.03 5.52 1.56
CA THR A 200 -4.83 6.58 2.19
C THR A 200 -5.19 6.19 3.60
N GLY A 201 -5.19 7.17 4.50
CA GLY A 201 -5.47 6.97 5.92
C GLY A 201 -6.16 8.17 6.53
N LEU A 202 -6.69 7.96 7.73
CA LEU A 202 -7.24 9.01 8.59
C LEU A 202 -6.35 9.19 9.82
N THR A 203 -6.03 10.43 10.14
CA THR A 203 -5.36 10.75 11.39
C THR A 203 -6.32 10.62 12.57
N SER A 204 -5.78 10.58 13.79
CA SER A 204 -6.58 10.67 15.01
C SER A 204 -7.37 11.97 15.16
N ALA A 205 -6.96 13.05 14.46
CA ALA A 205 -7.71 14.31 14.39
C ALA A 205 -8.86 14.27 13.36
N GLY A 206 -8.97 13.21 12.55
CA GLY A 206 -9.98 13.05 11.52
C GLY A 206 -9.57 13.57 10.14
N ASP A 207 -8.32 14.00 9.97
CA ASP A 207 -7.81 14.47 8.68
C ASP A 207 -7.50 13.29 7.76
N ARG A 208 -7.81 13.44 6.47
CA ARG A 208 -7.44 12.46 5.45
C ARG A 208 -6.04 12.78 4.92
N LEU A 209 -5.18 11.77 4.92
CA LEU A 209 -3.83 11.84 4.36
C LEU A 209 -3.65 10.78 3.28
N ASP A 210 -2.95 11.16 2.22
CA ASP A 210 -2.48 10.28 1.17
C ASP A 210 -0.94 10.19 1.25
N SER A 211 -0.41 8.99 1.06
CA SER A 211 1.04 8.78 1.04
C SER A 211 1.68 9.22 -0.27
N ASN A 212 3.01 9.25 -0.33
CA ASN A 212 3.72 9.29 -1.61
C ASN A 212 3.39 8.04 -2.45
N PRO A 213 3.43 8.15 -3.80
CA PRO A 213 3.36 7.00 -4.68
C PRO A 213 4.67 6.20 -4.63
N VAL A 214 4.55 4.88 -4.80
CA VAL A 214 5.67 3.94 -4.96
C VAL A 214 5.39 2.99 -6.11
N GLU A 215 6.42 2.62 -6.85
CA GLU A 215 6.33 1.69 -7.99
C GLU A 215 6.85 0.30 -7.64
N LEU A 216 6.22 -0.72 -8.24
CA LEU A 216 6.64 -2.12 -8.21
C LEU A 216 6.61 -2.68 -9.63
N PHE A 217 7.68 -3.34 -10.03
CA PHE A 217 7.80 -3.94 -11.37
C PHE A 217 7.40 -5.42 -11.34
N ILE A 218 6.31 -5.77 -12.02
CA ILE A 218 5.87 -7.16 -12.16
C ILE A 218 6.35 -7.68 -13.52
N HIS A 219 7.32 -8.58 -13.51
CA HIS A 219 7.79 -9.29 -14.70
C HIS A 219 6.86 -10.45 -14.98
N VAL A 220 6.04 -10.31 -16.02
CA VAL A 220 5.09 -11.33 -16.44
C VAL A 220 5.81 -12.27 -17.40
N THR A 221 5.93 -13.53 -17.00
CA THR A 221 6.64 -14.56 -17.77
C THR A 221 5.67 -15.54 -18.42
N VAL A 222 6.20 -16.33 -19.37
CA VAL A 222 5.52 -17.54 -19.82
C VAL A 222 5.31 -18.49 -18.65
N ASP A 223 4.29 -19.35 -18.75
CA ASP A 223 4.16 -20.43 -17.78
C ASP A 223 5.36 -21.37 -17.93
N ASN A 224 5.91 -21.82 -16.81
CA ASN A 224 6.85 -22.92 -16.84
C ASN A 224 6.11 -24.17 -17.30
N ASP A 225 6.38 -24.59 -18.54
CA ASP A 225 5.98 -25.90 -19.04
C ASP A 225 6.71 -26.95 -18.21
N ILE A 226 6.01 -27.58 -17.26
CA ILE A 226 6.54 -28.72 -16.54
C ILE A 226 6.64 -29.84 -17.56
N ALA A 227 7.85 -30.10 -18.05
CA ALA A 227 8.11 -31.22 -18.94
C ALA A 227 7.49 -32.49 -18.31
N PRO A 228 6.72 -33.29 -19.07
CA PRO A 228 6.08 -34.46 -18.53
C PRO A 228 7.14 -35.35 -17.90
N THR A 229 6.94 -35.70 -16.63
CA THR A 229 7.80 -36.64 -15.91
C THR A 229 7.85 -37.90 -16.75
N SER A 230 9.01 -38.19 -17.36
CA SER A 230 9.20 -39.45 -18.04
C SER A 230 9.02 -40.53 -16.97
N SER A 231 7.93 -41.30 -17.10
CA SER A 231 7.74 -42.49 -16.29
C SER A 231 8.96 -43.38 -16.56
N SER A 232 9.88 -43.45 -15.60
CA SER A 232 10.94 -44.43 -15.61
C SER A 232 10.24 -45.79 -15.64
N ALA A 233 10.26 -46.42 -16.80
CA ALA A 233 9.77 -47.78 -16.95
C ALA A 233 10.61 -48.65 -16.02
N ASP A 234 9.98 -49.17 -14.97
CA ASP A 234 10.54 -50.22 -14.13
C ASP A 234 10.95 -51.38 -15.04
N ASN A 235 12.24 -51.46 -15.31
CA ASN A 235 12.83 -52.56 -16.04
C ASN A 235 12.99 -53.73 -15.05
N ASN A 236 11.86 -54.36 -14.68
CA ASN A 236 11.84 -55.58 -13.89
C ASN A 236 12.33 -56.74 -14.78
N THR A 237 13.65 -56.82 -14.96
CA THR A 237 14.31 -57.96 -15.58
C THR A 237 14.37 -59.07 -14.54
N THR A 238 13.40 -59.98 -14.62
CA THR A 238 13.40 -61.25 -13.89
C THR A 238 14.57 -62.09 -14.39
N THR A 239 15.62 -62.25 -13.57
CA THR A 239 16.62 -63.29 -13.78
C THR A 239 16.18 -64.57 -13.05
N ASN A 240 16.28 -65.68 -13.80
CA ASN A 240 16.03 -67.09 -13.46
C ASN A 240 16.19 -67.52 -12.00
#